data_AF-A0A6N4STP4-F1
#
_entry.id   AF-A0A6N4STP4-F1
#
_cell.length_a   1.000
_cell.length_b   1.000
_cell.length_c   1.000
_cell.angle_alpha   90.00
_cell.angle_beta   90.00
_cell.angle_gamma   90.00
#
_symmetry.space_group_name_H-M   'P 1'
#
loop_
_entity.id
_entity.type
_entity.pdbx_description
1 polymer ?
#
loop_
_entity_poly.entity_id
_entity_poly.type
_entity_poly.pdbx_seq_one_letter_code
_entity_poly.pdbx_strand_id
1 'polypeptide(L)'
;MTVDSNEKNVQRAALYFFLSTVITWYFIEWSPVYIDVNQKILSCCIAGAKWNIQMIAALIFMDERRWLFLKNIGKTCLMGSLILIPYSISCLLGMESGIVFFAGSLCASVTAMIVSYYIHVKNMHIGFLWFAGWLLCLAVAVSLQLALVFDIQLL
;
A
#
# COMPACT_ATOMS: atom_id res chain seq x y z
N MET A 1 22.09 -4.14 -16.47
CA MET A 1 20.70 -3.80 -16.10
C MET A 1 19.90 -3.81 -17.40
N THR A 2 19.09 -4.82 -17.67
CA THR A 2 18.26 -4.87 -18.87
C THR A 2 17.14 -3.84 -18.73
N VAL A 3 17.06 -2.89 -19.66
CA VAL A 3 15.96 -1.93 -19.72
C VAL A 3 14.70 -2.71 -20.10
N ASP A 4 13.83 -2.99 -19.12
CA ASP A 4 12.52 -3.60 -19.38
C ASP A 4 11.80 -2.71 -20.41
N SER A 5 11.24 -3.32 -21.46
CA SER A 5 10.41 -2.58 -22.42
C SER A 5 9.23 -1.94 -21.71
N ASN A 6 8.77 -0.80 -22.23
CA ASN A 6 7.69 -0.03 -21.63
C ASN A 6 6.42 -0.87 -21.43
N GLU A 7 6.10 -1.73 -22.40
CA GLU A 7 4.97 -2.67 -22.33
C GLU A 7 5.07 -3.62 -21.12
N LYS A 8 6.25 -4.20 -20.86
CA LYS A 8 6.47 -5.06 -19.70
C LYS A 8 6.29 -4.29 -18.39
N ASN A 9 6.66 -3.01 -18.35
CA ASN A 9 6.45 -2.18 -17.17
C ASN A 9 4.96 -1.92 -16.91
N VAL A 10 4.17 -1.65 -17.96
CA VAL A 10 2.71 -1.49 -17.86
C VAL A 10 2.07 -2.76 -17.30
N GLN A 11 2.36 -3.91 -17.92
CA GLN A 11 1.78 -5.20 -17.51
C GLN A 11 2.12 -5.53 -16.05
N ARG A 12 3.39 -5.33 -15.65
CA ARG A 12 3.82 -5.58 -14.27
C ARG A 12 3.19 -4.60 -13.28
N ALA A 13 3.09 -3.32 -13.63
CA ALA A 13 2.41 -2.34 -12.78
C ALA A 13 0.97 -2.75 -12.52
N ALA A 14 0.21 -3.05 -13.59
CA ALA A 14 -1.17 -3.50 -13.48
C ALA A 14 -1.30 -4.76 -12.61
N LEU A 15 -0.45 -5.77 -12.86
CA LEU A 15 -0.44 -7.00 -12.08
C LEU A 15 -0.16 -6.73 -10.59
N TYR A 16 0.86 -5.92 -10.28
CA TYR A 16 1.23 -5.65 -8.90
C TYR A 16 0.15 -4.87 -8.14
N PHE A 17 -0.47 -3.87 -8.77
CA PHE A 17 -1.59 -3.15 -8.16
C PHE A 17 -2.83 -4.03 -7.97
N PHE A 18 -3.14 -4.88 -8.96
CA PHE A 18 -4.25 -5.82 -8.86
C PHE A 18 -4.05 -6.80 -7.71
N LEU A 19 -2.89 -7.48 -7.66
CA LEU A 19 -2.58 -8.43 -6.58
C LEU A 19 -2.54 -7.74 -5.21
N SER A 20 -1.96 -6.54 -5.13
CA SER A 20 -1.94 -5.76 -3.88
C SER A 20 -3.36 -5.47 -3.40
N THR A 21 -4.26 -5.08 -4.30
CA THR A 21 -5.67 -4.80 -3.96
C THR A 21 -6.39 -6.05 -3.45
N VAL A 22 -6.26 -7.18 -4.14
CA VAL A 22 -6.88 -8.46 -3.76
C VAL A 22 -6.37 -8.92 -2.39
N ILE A 23 -5.06 -8.86 -2.15
CA ILE A 23 -4.45 -9.28 -0.88
C ILE A 23 -4.84 -8.33 0.25
N THR A 24 -4.90 -7.02 0.00
CA THR A 24 -5.35 -6.04 0.99
C THR A 24 -6.82 -6.25 1.35
N TRP A 25 -7.69 -6.53 0.37
CA TRP A 25 -9.08 -6.91 0.64
C TRP A 25 -9.15 -8.19 1.48
N TYR A 26 -8.38 -9.21 1.12
CA TYR A 26 -8.32 -10.46 1.88
C TYR A 26 -7.90 -10.24 3.34
N PHE A 27 -6.92 -9.36 3.59
CA PHE A 27 -6.53 -8.97 4.94
C PHE A 27 -7.65 -8.27 5.72
N ILE A 28 -8.35 -7.33 5.08
CA ILE A 28 -9.45 -6.60 5.70
C ILE A 28 -10.63 -7.53 5.99
N GLU A 29 -10.95 -8.45 5.08
CA GLU A 29 -12.09 -9.34 5.19
C GLU A 29 -11.98 -10.29 6.38
N TRP A 30 -10.80 -10.87 6.58
CA TRP A 30 -10.52 -11.85 7.62
C TRP A 30 -10.07 -11.25 8.95
N SER A 31 -9.80 -9.95 9.00
CA SER A 31 -9.40 -9.29 10.25
C SER A 31 -10.64 -9.00 11.11
N PRO A 32 -10.69 -9.49 12.37
CA PRO A 32 -11.79 -9.20 13.29
C PRO A 32 -11.83 -7.74 13.76
N VAL A 33 -10.82 -6.94 13.41
CA VAL A 33 -10.74 -5.52 13.77
C VAL A 33 -11.70 -4.68 12.93
N TYR A 34 -12.03 -5.11 11.70
CA TYR A 34 -13.03 -4.45 10.87
C TYR A 34 -14.40 -5.07 11.12
N ILE A 35 -15.22 -4.36 11.90
CA ILE A 35 -16.46 -4.92 12.48
C ILE A 35 -17.57 -5.02 11.44
N ASP A 36 -17.68 -4.00 10.58
CA ASP A 36 -18.77 -3.88 9.62
C ASP A 36 -18.28 -3.66 8.18
N VAL A 37 -19.17 -3.92 7.22
CA VAL A 37 -18.87 -3.81 5.79
C VAL A 37 -18.52 -2.38 5.38
N ASN A 38 -19.09 -1.36 6.03
CA ASN A 38 -18.77 0.03 5.70
C ASN A 38 -17.34 0.39 6.11
N GLN A 39 -16.87 -0.08 7.27
CA GLN A 39 -15.48 0.06 7.69
C GLN A 39 -14.53 -0.62 6.70
N LYS A 40 -14.85 -1.84 6.26
CA LYS A 40 -14.05 -2.57 5.27
C LYS A 40 -13.95 -1.80 3.95
N ILE A 41 -15.07 -1.33 3.42
CA ILE A 41 -15.12 -0.55 2.18
C ILE A 41 -14.36 0.77 2.35
N LEU A 42 -14.60 1.50 3.44
CA LEU A 42 -13.94 2.77 3.71
C LEU A 42 -12.42 2.60 3.80
N SER A 43 -11.95 1.56 4.48
CA SER A 43 -10.53 1.23 4.57
C SER A 43 -9.91 0.98 3.19
N CYS A 44 -10.59 0.20 2.34
CA CYS A 44 -10.18 -0.04 0.97
C CYS A 44 -10.19 1.24 0.12
N CYS A 45 -11.19 2.10 0.28
CA CYS A 45 -11.28 3.38 -0.41
C CYS A 45 -10.11 4.30 -0.02
N ILE A 46 -9.76 4.39 1.27
CA ILE A 46 -8.63 5.21 1.73
C ILE A 46 -7.31 4.66 1.15
N ALA A 47 -7.09 3.34 1.23
CA ALA A 47 -5.90 2.69 0.69
C ALA A 47 -5.79 2.90 -0.84
N GLY A 48 -6.88 2.68 -1.57
CA GLY A 48 -6.97 2.85 -3.02
C GLY A 48 -6.82 4.30 -3.45
N ALA A 49 -7.43 5.26 -2.75
CA ALA A 49 -7.29 6.69 -3.02
C ALA A 49 -5.82 7.14 -2.92
N LYS A 50 -5.11 6.70 -1.87
CA LYS A 50 -3.68 6.97 -1.71
C LYS A 50 -2.86 6.47 -2.91
N TRP A 51 -3.16 5.27 -3.41
CA TRP A 51 -2.50 4.73 -4.60
C TRP A 51 -2.85 5.51 -5.85
N ASN A 52 -4.14 5.82 -6.06
CA ASN A 52 -4.63 6.57 -7.21
C ASN A 52 -4.01 7.97 -7.31
N ILE A 53 -3.89 8.70 -6.20
CA ILE A 53 -3.24 10.02 -6.17
C ILE A 53 -1.80 9.92 -6.72
N GLN A 54 -1.04 8.91 -6.29
CA GLN A 54 0.34 8.69 -6.73
C GLN A 54 0.41 8.24 -8.19
N MET A 55 -0.53 7.40 -8.63
CA MET A 55 -0.61 6.98 -10.02
C MET A 55 -0.90 8.15 -10.95
N ILE A 56 -1.90 8.98 -10.61
CA ILE A 56 -2.26 10.18 -11.38
C ILE A 56 -1.09 11.17 -11.38
N ALA A 57 -0.49 11.44 -10.23
CA ALA A 57 0.68 12.31 -10.14
C ALA A 57 1.81 11.83 -11.08
N ALA A 58 2.12 10.52 -11.08
CA ALA A 58 3.14 9.97 -11.96
C ALA A 58 2.79 10.11 -13.44
N LEU A 59 1.52 9.93 -13.82
CA LEU A 59 1.06 10.08 -15.20
C LEU A 59 1.16 11.53 -15.70
N ILE A 60 1.00 12.52 -14.81
CA ILE A 60 1.05 13.94 -15.14
C ILE A 60 2.48 14.49 -15.12
N PHE A 61 3.25 14.17 -14.07
CA PHE A 61 4.52 14.83 -13.79
C PHE A 61 5.76 14.01 -14.16
N MET A 62 5.61 12.74 -14.54
CA MET A 62 6.74 11.94 -15.04
C MET A 62 6.63 11.71 -16.54
N ASP A 63 7.75 11.94 -17.23
CA ASP A 63 7.89 11.71 -18.65
C ASP A 63 8.04 10.19 -18.95
N GLU A 64 9.05 9.81 -19.73
CA GLU A 64 9.24 8.44 -20.22
C GLU A 64 9.43 7.40 -19.11
N ARG A 65 9.79 7.83 -17.90
CA ARG A 65 10.01 6.96 -16.72
C ARG A 65 8.74 6.60 -15.94
N ARG A 66 7.57 7.16 -16.30
CA ARG A 66 6.32 6.97 -15.54
C ARG A 66 5.95 5.50 -15.31
N TRP A 67 6.06 4.66 -16.33
CA TRP A 67 5.66 3.24 -16.21
C TRP A 67 6.65 2.42 -15.40
N LEU A 68 7.95 2.75 -15.48
CA LEU A 68 8.96 2.17 -14.59
C LEU A 68 8.70 2.55 -13.13
N PHE A 69 8.31 3.81 -12.89
CA PHE A 69 7.94 4.29 -11.56
C PHE A 69 6.69 3.57 -11.05
N LEU A 70 5.62 3.55 -11.83
CA LEU A 70 4.37 2.87 -11.48
C LEU A 70 4.58 1.37 -11.21
N LYS A 71 5.43 0.69 -11.98
CA LYS A 71 5.84 -0.70 -11.69
C LYS A 71 6.48 -0.80 -10.31
N ASN A 72 7.43 0.07 -9.99
CA ASN A 72 8.12 0.05 -8.71
C ASN A 72 7.17 0.36 -7.54
N ILE A 73 6.25 1.32 -7.71
CA ILE A 73 5.25 1.64 -6.68
C ILE A 73 4.27 0.49 -6.50
N GLY A 74 3.80 -0.11 -7.59
CA GLY A 74 2.98 -1.32 -7.54
C GLY A 74 3.69 -2.44 -6.79
N LYS A 75 4.99 -2.65 -7.04
CA LYS A 75 5.81 -3.63 -6.32
C LYS A 75 5.91 -3.32 -4.83
N THR A 76 6.10 -2.05 -4.45
CA THR A 76 6.09 -1.62 -3.05
C THR A 76 4.76 -1.93 -2.39
N CYS A 77 3.63 -1.64 -3.05
CA CYS A 77 2.30 -1.93 -2.53
C CYS A 77 2.08 -3.43 -2.36
N LEU A 78 2.44 -4.22 -3.36
CA LEU A 78 2.36 -5.68 -3.31
C LEU A 78 3.18 -6.24 -2.15
N MET A 79 4.40 -5.76 -1.94
CA MET A 79 5.24 -6.19 -0.83
C MET A 79 4.59 -5.89 0.53
N GLY A 80 4.01 -4.71 0.70
CA GLY A 80 3.24 -4.37 1.89
C GLY A 80 2.05 -5.31 2.09
N SER A 81 1.25 -5.55 1.06
CA SER A 81 0.12 -6.47 1.13
C SER A 81 0.54 -7.91 1.46
N LEU A 82 1.64 -8.41 0.88
CA LEU A 82 2.17 -9.74 1.15
C LEU A 82 2.56 -9.93 2.62
N ILE A 83 3.12 -8.89 3.26
CA ILE A 83 3.48 -8.91 4.69
C ILE A 83 2.26 -9.07 5.60
N LEU A 84 1.07 -8.68 5.12
CA LEU A 84 -0.18 -8.81 5.88
C LEU A 84 -0.76 -10.23 5.85
N ILE A 85 -0.38 -11.06 4.88
CA ILE A 85 -0.93 -12.41 4.69
C ILE A 85 -0.84 -13.30 5.93
N PRO A 86 0.30 -13.38 6.66
CA PRO A 86 0.41 -14.24 7.83
C PRO A 86 -0.67 -13.96 8.88
N TYR A 87 -0.96 -12.68 9.13
CA TYR A 87 -2.03 -12.30 10.06
C TYR A 87 -3.39 -12.77 9.57
N SER A 88 -3.71 -12.54 8.29
CA SER A 88 -4.99 -12.97 7.69
C SER A 88 -5.17 -14.48 7.75
N ILE A 89 -4.11 -15.25 7.50
CA ILE A 89 -4.15 -16.72 7.60
C ILE A 89 -4.38 -17.15 9.05
N SER A 90 -3.70 -16.55 10.02
CA SER A 90 -3.93 -16.86 11.43
C SER A 90 -5.37 -16.58 11.86
N CYS A 91 -5.95 -15.47 11.40
CA CYS A 91 -7.36 -15.15 11.67
C CYS A 91 -8.31 -16.17 11.02
N LEU A 92 -8.08 -16.52 9.74
CA LEU A 92 -8.86 -17.53 9.01
C LEU A 92 -8.85 -18.89 9.72
N LEU A 93 -7.70 -19.30 10.25
CA LEU A 93 -7.53 -20.59 10.93
C LEU A 93 -8.06 -20.57 12.38
N GLY A 94 -8.63 -19.47 12.85
CA GLY A 94 -9.14 -19.34 14.21
C GLY A 94 -8.04 -19.36 15.29
N MET A 95 -6.80 -19.05 14.91
CA MET A 95 -5.70 -18.90 15.89
C MET A 95 -5.90 -17.59 16.66
N GLU A 96 -5.54 -17.57 17.94
CA GLU A 96 -5.53 -16.33 18.73
C GLU A 96 -4.67 -15.27 18.04
N SER A 97 -5.34 -14.29 17.44
CA SER A 97 -4.75 -13.23 16.60
C SER A 97 -5.16 -11.89 17.19
N GLY A 98 -4.54 -11.55 18.32
CA GLY A 98 -4.84 -10.34 19.07
C GLY A 98 -4.42 -9.05 18.37
N ILE A 99 -4.86 -7.91 18.93
CA ILE A 99 -4.58 -6.55 18.43
C ILE A 99 -3.08 -6.26 18.25
N VAL A 100 -2.22 -6.87 19.07
CA VAL A 100 -0.77 -6.71 18.98
C VAL A 100 -0.22 -7.30 17.68
N PHE A 101 -0.73 -8.47 17.24
CA PHE A 101 -0.29 -9.07 15.97
C PHE A 101 -0.79 -8.25 14.79
N PHE A 102 -2.04 -7.78 14.83
CA PHE A 102 -2.59 -6.86 13.83
C PHE A 102 -1.74 -5.59 13.68
N ALA A 103 -1.49 -4.89 14.78
CA ALA A 103 -0.70 -3.66 14.79
C ALA A 103 0.75 -3.93 14.35
N GLY A 104 1.35 -5.04 14.80
CA GLY A 104 2.69 -5.47 14.40
C GLY A 104 2.78 -5.71 12.89
N SER A 105 1.81 -6.42 12.29
CA SER A 105 1.74 -6.66 10.84
C SER A 105 1.57 -5.37 10.05
N LEU A 106 0.74 -4.44 10.52
CA LEU A 106 0.58 -3.12 9.90
C LEU A 106 1.89 -2.31 9.96
N CYS A 107 2.53 -2.23 11.13
CA CYS A 107 3.80 -1.54 11.30
C CYS A 107 4.90 -2.14 10.42
N ALA A 108 4.97 -3.47 10.33
CA ALA A 108 5.93 -4.17 9.47
C ALA A 108 5.67 -3.87 7.99
N SER A 109 4.41 -3.93 7.55
CA SER A 109 4.01 -3.60 6.18
C SER A 109 4.37 -2.15 5.82
N VAL A 110 3.97 -1.18 6.66
CA VAL A 110 4.27 0.24 6.47
C VAL A 110 5.77 0.50 6.43
N THR A 111 6.54 -0.09 7.35
CA THR A 111 8.00 0.08 7.39
C THR A 111 8.66 -0.46 6.12
N ALA A 112 8.28 -1.67 5.70
CA ALA A 112 8.79 -2.27 4.48
C ALA A 112 8.45 -1.42 3.25
N MET A 113 7.23 -0.90 3.19
CA MET A 113 6.80 -0.01 2.10
C MET A 113 7.62 1.29 2.07
N ILE A 114 7.84 1.94 3.23
CA ILE A 114 8.66 3.15 3.33
C ILE A 114 10.08 2.89 2.80
N VAL A 115 10.72 1.82 3.28
CA VAL A 115 12.09 1.46 2.88
C VAL A 115 12.16 1.14 1.38
N SER A 116 11.24 0.31 0.88
CA SER A 116 11.21 -0.04 -0.55
C SER A 116 10.96 1.17 -1.44
N TYR A 117 10.02 2.04 -1.07
CA TYR A 117 9.74 3.26 -1.83
C TYR A 117 10.97 4.16 -1.89
N TYR A 118 11.64 4.38 -0.76
CA TYR A 118 12.87 5.17 -0.70
C TYR A 118 13.96 4.60 -1.61
N ILE A 119 14.17 3.29 -1.57
CA ILE A 119 15.13 2.60 -2.45
C ILE A 119 14.75 2.82 -3.93
N HIS A 120 13.48 2.74 -4.29
CA HIS A 120 13.03 2.98 -5.66
C HIS A 120 13.23 4.42 -6.11
N VAL A 121 12.92 5.40 -5.26
CA VAL A 121 13.17 6.83 -5.51
C VAL A 121 14.66 7.08 -5.77
N LYS A 122 15.53 6.56 -4.88
CA LYS A 122 16.98 6.69 -5.00
C LYS A 122 17.51 6.04 -6.27
N ASN A 123 17.11 4.80 -6.55
CA ASN A 123 17.59 4.05 -7.72
C ASN A 123 17.12 4.66 -9.05
N MET A 124 15.94 5.28 -9.07
CA MET A 124 15.41 5.95 -10.25
C MET A 124 15.97 7.37 -10.46
N HIS A 125 16.78 7.87 -9.52
CA HIS A 125 17.33 9.23 -9.54
C HIS A 125 16.21 10.28 -9.74
N ILE A 126 15.08 10.09 -9.07
CA ILE A 126 13.98 11.06 -9.05
C ILE A 126 14.10 11.93 -7.79
N GLY A 127 13.58 13.15 -7.85
CA GLY A 127 13.70 14.11 -6.76
C GLY A 127 13.12 13.58 -5.45
N PHE A 128 13.78 13.88 -4.33
CA PHE A 128 13.34 13.49 -2.98
C PHE A 128 11.91 13.94 -2.64
N LEU A 129 11.42 15.00 -3.30
CA LEU A 129 10.04 15.46 -3.18
C LEU A 129 9.01 14.37 -3.49
N TRP A 130 9.30 13.41 -4.38
CA TRP A 130 8.42 12.27 -4.64
C TRP A 130 8.28 11.33 -3.45
N PHE A 131 9.35 11.16 -2.68
CA PHE A 131 9.32 10.39 -1.44
C PHE A 131 8.58 11.16 -0.34
N ALA A 132 8.90 12.44 -0.17
CA ALA A 132 8.23 13.29 0.82
C ALA A 132 6.72 13.40 0.57
N GLY A 133 6.30 13.61 -0.69
CA GLY A 133 4.89 13.66 -1.07
C GLY A 133 4.17 12.32 -0.85
N TRP A 134 4.86 11.20 -1.08
CA TRP A 134 4.31 9.88 -0.76
C TRP A 134 4.18 9.65 0.74
N LEU A 135 5.18 10.05 1.55
CA LEU A 135 5.10 9.99 3.00
C LEU A 135 3.95 10.84 3.56
N LEU A 136 3.73 12.02 2.99
CA LEU A 136 2.60 12.87 3.35
C LEU A 136 1.26 12.18 3.02
N CYS A 137 1.12 11.62 1.81
CA CYS A 137 -0.06 10.82 1.46
C CYS A 137 -0.27 9.62 2.40
N LEU A 138 0.82 8.96 2.82
CA LEU A 138 0.76 7.87 3.78
C LEU A 138 0.30 8.34 5.15
N ALA A 139 0.85 9.44 5.66
CA ALA A 139 0.46 10.02 6.94
C ALA A 139 -1.03 10.38 6.95
N VAL A 140 -1.52 11.06 5.91
CA VAL A 140 -2.95 11.39 5.76
C VAL A 140 -3.81 10.13 5.72
N ALA A 141 -3.41 9.12 4.95
CA ALA A 141 -4.17 7.86 4.86
C ALA A 141 -4.23 7.13 6.20
N VAL A 142 -3.12 7.07 6.95
CA VAL A 142 -3.08 6.46 8.29
C VAL A 142 -3.96 7.26 9.25
N SER A 143 -3.88 8.59 9.25
CA SER A 143 -4.74 9.42 10.10
C SER A 143 -6.23 9.23 9.79
N LEU A 144 -6.61 9.14 8.51
CA LEU A 144 -7.98 8.86 8.11
C LEU A 144 -8.45 7.46 8.53
N GLN A 145 -7.59 6.45 8.43
CA GLN A 145 -7.91 5.10 8.92
C GLN A 145 -8.15 5.10 10.43
N LEU A 146 -7.26 5.74 11.19
CA LEU A 146 -7.41 5.84 12.65
C LEU A 146 -8.69 6.59 13.04
N ALA A 147 -8.94 7.75 12.45
CA ALA A 147 -10.08 8.59 12.81
C ALA A 147 -11.44 8.06 12.32
N LEU A 148 -11.51 7.55 11.09
CA LEU A 148 -12.80 7.23 10.45
C LEU A 148 -13.11 5.74 10.42
N VAL A 149 -12.10 4.87 10.43
CA VAL A 149 -12.32 3.41 10.38
C VAL A 149 -12.28 2.82 11.78
N PHE A 150 -11.34 3.25 12.62
CA PHE A 150 -11.18 2.72 13.98
C PHE A 150 -11.73 3.65 15.08
N ASP A 151 -12.30 4.80 14.72
CA ASP A 151 -12.86 5.80 15.65
C ASP A 151 -11.89 6.21 16.78
N ILE A 152 -10.59 6.25 16.47
CA ILE A 152 -9.54 6.68 17.39
C ILE A 152 -9.38 8.19 17.23
N GLN A 153 -9.73 8.94 18.27
CA GLN A 153 -9.52 10.39 18.32
C GLN A 153 -8.01 10.72 18.32
N LEU A 154 -7.54 11.34 17.24
CA LEU A 154 -6.21 11.94 17.15
C LEU A 154 -6.26 13.30 17.86
N LEU A 155 -5.78 13.34 19.11
CA LEU A 155 -5.66 14.53 19.95
C LEU A 155 -4.39 15.32 19.65
#